data_AF-A0A1M6KDC7-F1
#
_entry.id   AF-A0A1M6KDC7-F1
#
_cell.length_a   1.000
_cell.length_b   1.000
_cell.length_c   1.000
_cell.angle_alpha   90.00
_cell.angle_beta   90.00
_cell.angle_gamma   90.00
#
_symmetry.space_group_name_H-M   'P 1'
#
loop_
_entity.id
_entity.type
_entity.pdbx_description
1 polymer ?
#
loop_
_entity_poly.entity_id
_entity_poly.type
_entity_poly.pdbx_seq_one_letter_code
_entity_poly.pdbx_strand_id
1 'polypeptide(L)'
;MTPTDYFGRTLIKNLPDSIKVGVINVSVGGCKIELFDKENYSSYIAESPDWLKNMAKEYDNNPYGRLVEMAQLAQKDGVIKGILLHQGESNTGDKSWPSKVRDVYDNLLSELNLDPKETPLLAGEMVSAEQGGKCASMNAIVGTLPELIPNAHIISSEDCEAVEDGLHFSAEGYRKLGRRYAYQMLLLLD
;
A
#
# COMPACT_ATOMS: atom_id res chain seq x y z
N MET A 1 -9.79 2.21 -10.61
CA MET A 1 -8.47 2.80 -10.95
C MET A 1 -7.67 2.84 -9.66
N THR A 2 -6.36 2.60 -9.68
CA THR A 2 -5.50 2.66 -8.48
C THR A 2 -4.47 3.79 -8.64
N PRO A 3 -3.78 4.23 -7.56
CA PRO A 3 -2.69 5.20 -7.66
C PRO A 3 -1.51 4.74 -8.54
N THR A 4 -1.38 3.44 -8.78
CA THR A 4 -0.23 2.78 -9.42
C THR A 4 0.11 3.30 -10.81
N ASP A 5 -0.89 3.57 -11.65
CA ASP A 5 -0.65 4.02 -13.04
C ASP A 5 0.07 5.38 -13.05
N TYR A 6 -0.45 6.35 -12.30
CA TYR A 6 0.15 7.68 -12.24
C TYR A 6 1.40 7.73 -11.36
N PHE A 7 1.54 6.82 -10.41
CA PHE A 7 2.82 6.59 -9.74
C PHE A 7 3.91 6.23 -10.77
N GLY A 8 3.71 5.14 -11.53
CA GLY A 8 4.68 4.65 -12.50
C GLY A 8 4.99 5.66 -13.61
N ARG A 9 3.95 6.27 -14.20
CA ARG A 9 4.10 7.30 -15.25
C ARG A 9 4.88 8.52 -14.77
N THR A 10 4.64 8.94 -13.53
CA THR A 10 5.33 10.11 -12.96
C THR A 10 6.79 9.79 -12.66
N LEU A 11 7.09 8.59 -12.15
CA LEU A 11 8.48 8.16 -11.96
C LEU A 11 9.27 8.16 -13.27
N ILE A 12 8.80 7.42 -14.29
CA ILE A 12 9.55 7.30 -15.56
C ILE A 12 9.69 8.63 -16.30
N LYS A 13 8.82 9.62 -16.04
CA LYS A 13 8.95 10.96 -16.61
C LYS A 13 10.09 11.77 -15.99
N ASN A 14 10.48 11.46 -14.75
CA ASN A 14 11.47 12.21 -13.99
C ASN A 14 12.77 11.43 -13.74
N LEU A 15 12.80 10.14 -14.07
CA LEU A 15 14.00 9.30 -13.99
C LEU A 15 14.76 9.29 -15.34
N PRO A 16 16.07 8.99 -15.34
CA PRO A 16 16.83 8.81 -16.58
C PRO A 16 16.23 7.71 -17.47
N ASP A 17 16.35 7.87 -18.80
CA ASP A 17 15.84 6.91 -19.79
C ASP A 17 16.44 5.48 -19.64
N SER A 18 17.56 5.34 -18.94
CA SER A 18 18.18 4.05 -18.63
C SER A 18 17.44 3.26 -17.54
N ILE A 19 16.53 3.89 -16.79
CA ILE A 19 15.80 3.27 -15.69
C ILE A 19 14.43 2.81 -16.16
N LYS A 20 14.11 1.54 -15.86
CA LYS A 20 12.78 0.97 -16.05
C LYS A 20 12.13 0.74 -14.68
N VAL A 21 10.85 1.05 -14.58
CA VAL A 21 10.07 0.88 -13.35
C VAL A 21 9.06 -0.24 -13.56
N GLY A 22 9.11 -1.26 -12.71
CA GLY A 22 8.07 -2.28 -12.58
C GLY A 22 7.26 -2.05 -11.31
N VAL A 23 5.98 -2.41 -11.33
CA VAL A 23 5.13 -2.44 -10.12
C VAL A 23 4.51 -3.81 -9.96
N ILE A 24 4.73 -4.42 -8.81
CA ILE A 24 4.03 -5.63 -8.38
C ILE A 24 2.75 -5.16 -7.69
N ASN A 25 1.59 -5.51 -8.27
CA ASN A 25 0.30 -5.14 -7.70
C ASN A 25 -0.43 -6.38 -7.18
N VAL A 26 -0.52 -6.50 -5.86
CA VAL A 26 -1.33 -7.50 -5.17
C VAL A 26 -2.21 -6.74 -4.18
N SER A 27 -3.38 -6.32 -4.64
CA SER A 27 -4.36 -5.57 -3.86
C SER A 27 -5.68 -6.31 -3.81
N VAL A 28 -6.34 -6.31 -2.65
CA VAL A 28 -7.67 -6.91 -2.45
C VAL A 28 -8.60 -5.86 -1.88
N GLY A 29 -9.73 -5.62 -2.54
CA GLY A 29 -10.72 -4.63 -2.09
C GLY A 29 -11.40 -5.06 -0.79
N GLY A 30 -11.64 -4.11 0.12
CA GLY A 30 -12.42 -4.33 1.34
C GLY A 30 -11.73 -5.18 2.42
N CYS A 31 -10.48 -5.59 2.24
CA CYS A 31 -9.76 -6.38 3.23
C CYS A 31 -9.17 -5.51 4.35
N LYS A 32 -9.01 -6.13 5.53
CA LYS A 32 -8.14 -5.59 6.57
C LYS A 32 -6.67 -5.93 6.29
N ILE A 33 -5.74 -5.29 7.00
CA ILE A 33 -4.30 -5.58 6.90
C ILE A 33 -3.97 -7.04 7.26
N GLU A 34 -4.79 -7.68 8.10
CA GLU A 34 -4.69 -9.08 8.50
C GLU A 34 -4.71 -10.07 7.32
N LEU A 35 -5.28 -9.70 6.17
CA LEU A 35 -5.19 -10.53 4.96
C LEU A 35 -3.76 -10.73 4.47
N PHE A 36 -2.89 -9.76 4.77
CA PHE A 36 -1.48 -9.76 4.41
C PHE A 36 -0.58 -10.14 5.59
N ASP A 37 -1.14 -10.53 6.73
CA ASP A 37 -0.35 -11.07 7.83
C ASP A 37 0.22 -12.44 7.45
N LYS A 38 1.47 -12.73 7.80
CA LYS A 38 2.14 -13.98 7.41
C LYS A 38 1.57 -15.22 8.09
N GLU A 39 1.09 -15.10 9.33
CA GLU A 39 0.68 -16.26 10.15
C GLU A 39 -0.84 -16.40 10.21
N ASN A 40 -1.55 -15.28 10.31
CA ASN A 40 -2.96 -15.21 10.66
C ASN A 40 -3.89 -14.98 9.46
N TYR A 41 -3.36 -14.79 8.25
CA TYR A 41 -4.18 -14.55 7.05
C TYR A 41 -5.24 -15.63 6.84
N SER A 42 -4.91 -16.90 7.08
CA SER A 42 -5.83 -18.03 6.88
C SER A 42 -7.03 -17.98 7.83
N SER A 43 -6.80 -17.66 9.10
CA SER A 43 -7.85 -17.44 10.10
C SER A 43 -8.73 -16.24 9.71
N TYR A 44 -8.12 -15.13 9.29
CA TYR A 44 -8.86 -13.98 8.80
C TYR A 44 -9.75 -14.32 7.60
N ILE A 45 -9.24 -15.08 6.62
CA ILE A 45 -10.00 -15.52 5.45
C ILE A 45 -11.15 -16.44 5.88
N ALA A 46 -10.96 -17.36 6.83
CA ALA A 46 -12.00 -18.27 7.27
C ALA A 46 -13.22 -17.56 7.87
N GLU A 47 -12.99 -16.49 8.63
CA GLU A 47 -14.03 -15.67 9.29
C GLU A 47 -14.62 -14.60 8.35
N SER A 48 -14.01 -14.39 7.18
CA SER A 48 -14.41 -13.37 6.23
C SER A 48 -15.66 -13.73 5.42
N PRO A 49 -16.39 -12.74 4.89
CA PRO A 49 -17.51 -12.98 4.00
C PRO A 49 -17.09 -13.64 2.69
N ASP A 50 -18.02 -14.34 2.03
CA ASP A 50 -17.74 -15.16 0.84
C ASP A 50 -17.15 -14.35 -0.33
N TRP A 51 -17.55 -13.08 -0.48
CA TRP A 51 -16.98 -12.22 -1.51
C TRP A 51 -15.47 -12.00 -1.32
N LEU A 52 -15.01 -11.87 -0.07
CA LEU A 52 -13.58 -11.67 0.23
C LEU A 52 -12.81 -12.98 0.08
N LYS A 53 -13.40 -14.09 0.53
CA LYS A 53 -12.86 -15.44 0.29
C LYS A 53 -12.65 -15.69 -1.21
N ASN A 54 -13.60 -15.29 -2.05
CA ASN A 54 -13.48 -15.48 -3.49
C ASN A 54 -12.39 -14.61 -4.12
N MET A 55 -12.20 -13.36 -3.67
CA MET A 55 -11.04 -12.56 -4.10
C MET A 55 -9.71 -13.14 -3.61
N ALA A 56 -9.65 -13.63 -2.36
CA ALA A 56 -8.43 -14.24 -1.83
C ALA A 56 -8.01 -15.51 -2.61
N LYS A 57 -8.98 -16.28 -3.15
CA LYS A 57 -8.70 -17.44 -4.02
C LYS A 57 -7.95 -17.09 -5.31
N GLU A 58 -8.07 -15.86 -5.81
CA GLU A 58 -7.28 -15.41 -6.98
C GLU A 58 -5.77 -15.37 -6.68
N TYR A 59 -5.41 -15.40 -5.40
CA TYR A 59 -4.05 -15.50 -4.88
C TYR A 59 -3.84 -16.77 -4.06
N ASP A 60 -4.55 -17.86 -4.40
CA ASP A 60 -4.47 -19.16 -3.72
C ASP A 60 -4.75 -19.09 -2.19
N ASN A 61 -5.58 -18.13 -1.78
CA ASN A 61 -5.86 -17.78 -0.39
C ASN A 61 -4.64 -17.29 0.40
N ASN A 62 -3.57 -16.85 -0.27
CA ASN A 62 -2.39 -16.29 0.38
C ASN A 62 -1.86 -15.03 -0.36
N PRO A 63 -2.55 -13.88 -0.24
CA PRO A 63 -2.10 -12.64 -0.86
C PRO A 63 -0.70 -12.18 -0.39
N TYR A 64 -0.34 -12.42 0.88
CA TYR A 64 1.03 -12.18 1.37
C TYR A 64 2.06 -13.04 0.62
N GLY A 65 1.81 -14.34 0.51
CA GLY A 65 2.67 -15.27 -0.23
C GLY A 65 2.81 -14.87 -1.69
N ARG A 66 1.74 -14.37 -2.31
CA ARG A 66 1.79 -13.85 -3.68
C ARG A 66 2.68 -12.62 -3.82
N LEU A 67 2.67 -11.69 -2.84
CA LEU A 67 3.60 -10.56 -2.82
C LEU A 67 5.05 -11.04 -2.79
N VAL A 68 5.37 -11.99 -1.90
CA VAL A 68 6.71 -12.55 -1.76
C VAL A 68 7.15 -13.25 -3.04
N GLU A 69 6.31 -14.12 -3.60
CA GLU A 69 6.59 -14.85 -4.85
C GLU A 69 6.90 -13.89 -6.00
N MET A 70 6.04 -12.88 -6.21
CA MET A 70 6.21 -11.93 -7.31
C MET A 70 7.43 -11.03 -7.10
N ALA A 71 7.74 -10.66 -5.86
CA ALA A 71 8.94 -9.88 -5.54
C ALA A 71 10.22 -10.70 -5.76
N GLN A 72 10.26 -11.97 -5.36
CA GLN A 72 11.39 -12.87 -5.63
C GLN A 72 11.59 -13.09 -7.14
N LEU A 73 10.50 -13.18 -7.92
CA LEU A 73 10.60 -13.23 -9.38
C LEU A 73 11.18 -11.93 -9.95
N ALA A 74 10.71 -10.76 -9.50
CA ALA A 74 11.21 -9.47 -9.96
C ALA A 74 12.68 -9.22 -9.58
N GLN A 75 13.14 -9.73 -8.42
CA GLN A 75 14.54 -9.65 -7.98
C GLN A 75 15.53 -10.39 -8.88
N LYS A 76 15.06 -11.27 -9.78
CA LYS A 76 15.93 -11.92 -10.79
C LYS A 76 16.41 -10.93 -11.86
N ASP A 77 15.62 -9.91 -12.14
CA ASP A 77 15.83 -8.97 -13.24
C ASP A 77 15.97 -7.51 -12.77
N GLY A 78 15.82 -7.25 -11.46
CA GLY A 78 15.83 -5.89 -10.91
C GLY A 78 15.99 -5.86 -9.39
N VAL A 79 15.72 -4.69 -8.81
CA VAL A 79 15.81 -4.44 -7.37
C VAL A 79 14.49 -3.90 -6.83
N ILE A 80 14.11 -4.31 -5.62
CA ILE A 80 12.95 -3.74 -4.93
C ILE A 80 13.40 -2.42 -4.29
N LYS A 81 12.82 -1.30 -4.73
CA LYS A 81 13.19 0.05 -4.26
C LYS A 81 12.26 0.60 -3.18
N GLY A 82 11.18 -0.09 -2.82
CA GLY A 82 10.23 0.37 -1.82
C GLY A 82 8.92 -0.41 -1.88
N ILE A 83 8.07 -0.17 -0.89
CA ILE A 83 6.77 -0.82 -0.74
C ILE A 83 5.69 0.27 -0.72
N LEU A 84 4.64 0.08 -1.51
CA LEU A 84 3.47 0.97 -1.52
C LEU A 84 2.33 0.31 -0.72
N LEU A 85 1.79 1.03 0.24
CA LEU A 85 0.63 0.63 1.02
C LEU A 85 -0.48 1.67 0.87
N HIS A 86 -1.67 1.23 0.48
CA HIS A 86 -2.88 2.05 0.51
C HIS A 86 -4.02 1.19 1.03
N GLN A 87 -4.16 1.18 2.36
CA GLN A 87 -5.11 0.38 3.09
C GLN A 87 -5.37 1.04 4.44
N GLY A 88 -6.59 1.00 4.91
CA GLY A 88 -6.94 1.44 6.27
C GLY A 88 -8.44 1.51 6.50
N GLU A 89 -9.24 1.59 5.44
CA GLU A 89 -10.69 1.74 5.49
C GLU A 89 -11.34 0.63 6.33
N SER A 90 -10.99 -0.63 6.08
CA SER A 90 -11.51 -1.78 6.85
C SER A 90 -10.93 -1.91 8.26
N ASN A 91 -9.89 -1.14 8.59
CA ASN A 91 -9.30 -1.04 9.94
C ASN A 91 -9.62 0.32 10.61
N THR A 92 -10.60 1.09 10.11
CA THR A 92 -10.91 2.43 10.64
C THR A 92 -11.07 2.41 12.16
N GLY A 93 -10.24 3.20 12.86
CA GLY A 93 -10.25 3.33 14.31
C GLY A 93 -9.42 2.29 15.07
N ASP A 94 -8.81 1.32 14.38
CA ASP A 94 -7.95 0.31 14.99
C ASP A 94 -6.56 0.89 15.32
N LYS A 95 -6.35 1.25 16.59
CA LYS A 95 -5.07 1.79 17.08
C LYS A 95 -3.90 0.80 17.00
N SER A 96 -4.16 -0.49 16.82
CA SER A 96 -3.11 -1.51 16.64
C SER A 96 -2.63 -1.64 15.20
N TRP A 97 -3.30 -0.97 14.25
CA TRP A 97 -2.99 -1.04 12.82
C TRP A 97 -1.52 -0.72 12.50
N PRO A 98 -0.87 0.31 13.07
CA PRO A 98 0.54 0.59 12.78
C PRO A 98 1.47 -0.60 13.13
N SER A 99 1.20 -1.29 14.24
CA SER A 99 1.97 -2.47 14.62
C SER A 99 1.76 -3.63 13.65
N LYS A 100 0.51 -3.87 13.23
CA LYS A 100 0.19 -4.91 12.24
C LYS A 100 0.87 -4.63 10.90
N VAL A 101 0.88 -3.37 10.45
CA VAL A 101 1.60 -2.96 9.24
C VAL A 101 3.10 -3.19 9.37
N ARG A 102 3.69 -2.86 10.54
CA ARG A 102 5.11 -3.16 10.80
C ARG A 102 5.38 -4.66 10.69
N ASP A 103 4.53 -5.50 11.26
CA ASP A 103 4.73 -6.95 11.20
C ASP A 103 4.72 -7.45 9.74
N VAL A 104 3.81 -6.94 8.89
CA VAL A 104 3.80 -7.26 7.45
C VAL A 104 5.07 -6.73 6.76
N TYR A 105 5.45 -5.48 7.02
CA TYR A 105 6.64 -4.85 6.44
C TYR A 105 7.94 -5.58 6.81
N ASP A 106 8.15 -5.86 8.10
CA ASP A 106 9.33 -6.57 8.59
C ASP A 106 9.42 -7.99 8.04
N ASN A 107 8.28 -8.68 7.91
CA ASN A 107 8.21 -9.98 7.26
C ASN A 107 8.61 -9.90 5.78
N LEU A 108 8.13 -8.90 5.03
CA LEU A 108 8.53 -8.68 3.63
C LEU A 108 10.03 -8.39 3.51
N LEU A 109 10.58 -7.54 4.39
CA LEU A 109 12.02 -7.25 4.39
C LEU A 109 12.84 -8.52 4.63
N SER A 110 12.42 -9.34 5.59
CA SER A 110 13.09 -10.59 5.94
C SER A 110 13.05 -11.62 4.80
N GLU A 111 11.86 -11.90 4.25
CA GLU A 111 11.66 -12.91 3.20
C GLU A 111 12.32 -12.52 1.86
N LEU A 112 12.50 -11.23 1.62
CA LEU A 112 13.07 -10.68 0.39
C LEU A 112 14.52 -10.21 0.58
N ASN A 113 15.08 -10.37 1.78
CA ASN A 113 16.43 -9.93 2.15
C ASN A 113 16.70 -8.47 1.77
N LEU A 114 15.79 -7.57 2.16
CA LEU A 114 15.82 -6.14 1.84
C LEU A 114 16.41 -5.33 3.01
N ASP A 115 17.17 -4.29 2.68
CA ASP A 115 17.66 -3.35 3.68
C ASP A 115 16.51 -2.38 4.07
N PRO A 116 16.11 -2.31 5.35
CA PRO A 116 15.09 -1.38 5.82
C PRO A 116 15.40 0.10 5.54
N LYS A 117 16.68 0.48 5.38
CA LYS A 117 17.10 1.86 5.05
C LYS A 117 16.89 2.19 3.57
N GLU A 118 17.05 1.20 2.71
CA GLU A 118 16.96 1.35 1.25
C GLU A 118 15.57 1.01 0.68
N THR A 119 14.65 0.55 1.55
CA THR A 119 13.32 0.06 1.16
C THR A 119 12.23 0.84 1.89
N PRO A 120 11.97 2.11 1.53
CA PRO A 120 10.93 2.90 2.19
C PRO A 120 9.54 2.30 2.04
N LEU A 121 8.71 2.50 3.07
CA LEU A 121 7.28 2.20 3.05
C LEU A 121 6.50 3.49 2.78
N LEU A 122 5.86 3.61 1.61
CA LEU A 122 5.01 4.76 1.31
C LEU A 122 3.57 4.37 1.62
N ALA A 123 2.95 5.01 2.62
CA ALA A 123 1.61 4.70 3.09
C ALA A 123 0.64 5.86 2.80
N GLY A 124 -0.41 5.61 2.03
CA GLY A 124 -1.36 6.64 1.62
C GLY A 124 -2.49 6.82 2.61
N GLU A 125 -2.92 8.06 2.78
CA GLU A 125 -4.11 8.41 3.54
C GLU A 125 -5.40 8.00 2.83
N MET A 126 -6.42 7.70 3.62
CA MET A 126 -7.79 7.48 3.14
C MET A 126 -8.38 8.81 2.68
N VAL A 127 -9.54 8.78 1.99
CA VAL A 127 -10.26 10.01 1.60
C VAL A 127 -10.35 10.99 2.78
N SER A 128 -9.93 12.25 2.56
CA SER A 128 -9.89 13.26 3.62
C SER A 128 -11.30 13.70 4.04
N ALA A 129 -11.41 14.29 5.23
CA ALA A 129 -12.70 14.76 5.75
C ALA A 129 -13.31 15.86 4.87
N GLU A 130 -12.46 16.72 4.31
CA GLU A 130 -12.81 17.83 3.40
C GLU A 130 -13.38 17.32 2.06
N GLN A 131 -13.04 16.08 1.69
CA GLN A 131 -13.56 15.39 0.50
C GLN A 131 -14.71 14.44 0.84
N GLY A 132 -15.29 14.54 2.05
CA GLY A 132 -16.42 13.71 2.49
C GLY A 132 -16.02 12.29 2.95
N GLY A 133 -14.76 12.10 3.32
CA GLY A 133 -14.19 10.80 3.70
C GLY A 133 -14.84 10.19 4.94
N LYS A 134 -15.48 9.03 4.77
CA LYS A 134 -16.08 8.27 5.87
C LYS A 134 -15.05 7.62 6.80
N CYS A 135 -13.86 7.36 6.26
CA CYS A 135 -12.74 6.77 6.98
C CYS A 135 -11.65 7.81 7.33
N ALA A 136 -11.93 9.10 7.21
CA ALA A 136 -10.94 10.16 7.42
C ALA A 136 -10.30 10.13 8.82
N SER A 137 -11.02 9.64 9.84
CA SER A 137 -10.48 9.46 11.20
C SER A 137 -9.33 8.46 11.26
N MET A 138 -9.23 7.55 10.29
CA MET A 138 -8.11 6.60 10.17
C MET A 138 -6.80 7.31 9.83
N ASN A 139 -6.83 8.47 9.16
CA ASN A 139 -5.62 9.18 8.75
C ASN A 139 -4.77 9.62 9.95
N ALA A 140 -5.39 9.92 11.09
CA ALA A 140 -4.67 10.18 12.34
C ALA A 140 -3.86 8.97 12.83
N ILE A 141 -4.36 7.74 12.62
CA ILE A 141 -3.67 6.48 12.96
C ILE A 141 -2.60 6.15 11.90
N VAL A 142 -2.90 6.35 10.61
CA VAL A 142 -1.91 6.21 9.54
C VAL A 142 -0.72 7.15 9.78
N GLY A 143 -1.00 8.37 10.24
CA GLY A 143 0.00 9.38 10.61
C GLY A 143 0.99 8.95 11.69
N THR A 144 0.68 7.97 12.53
CA THR A 144 1.59 7.46 13.57
C THR A 144 2.51 6.34 13.07
N LEU A 145 2.34 5.86 11.84
CA LEU A 145 3.16 4.78 11.29
C LEU A 145 4.69 5.05 11.34
N PRO A 146 5.17 6.29 11.08
CA PRO A 146 6.61 6.61 11.17
C PRO A 146 7.19 6.45 12.58
N GLU A 147 6.37 6.43 13.64
CA GLU A 147 6.82 6.18 15.01
C GLU A 147 7.29 4.73 15.22
N LEU A 148 6.73 3.79 14.46
CA LEU A 148 7.07 2.36 14.53
C LEU A 148 7.96 1.90 13.37
N ILE A 149 7.84 2.54 12.21
CA ILE A 149 8.64 2.26 11.02
C ILE A 149 9.30 3.58 10.59
N PRO A 150 10.53 3.89 11.04
CA PRO A 150 11.15 5.18 10.78
C PRO A 150 11.34 5.53 9.30
N ASN A 151 11.37 4.54 8.42
CA ASN A 151 11.43 4.71 6.96
C ASN A 151 10.04 4.66 6.28
N ALA A 152 8.97 4.87 7.05
CA ALA A 152 7.63 5.04 6.52
C ALA A 152 7.36 6.52 6.21
N HIS A 153 6.74 6.76 5.06
CA HIS A 153 6.42 8.10 4.55
C HIS A 153 4.92 8.17 4.24
N ILE A 154 4.24 9.14 4.86
CA ILE A 154 2.79 9.28 4.70
C ILE A 154 2.49 10.13 3.46
N ILE A 155 1.68 9.58 2.56
CA ILE A 155 1.28 10.22 1.32
C ILE A 155 -0.09 10.85 1.52
N SER A 156 -0.12 12.17 1.59
CA SER A 156 -1.37 12.86 1.91
C SER A 156 -2.44 12.71 0.82
N SER A 157 -3.68 12.57 1.26
CA SER A 157 -4.88 12.56 0.41
C SER A 157 -5.57 13.92 0.32
N GLU A 158 -5.01 14.98 0.91
CA GLU A 158 -5.58 16.33 0.90
C GLU A 158 -5.93 16.77 -0.53
N ASP A 159 -7.15 17.25 -0.75
CA ASP A 159 -7.66 17.68 -2.06
C ASP A 159 -7.59 16.59 -3.15
N CYS A 160 -7.51 15.31 -2.81
CA CYS A 160 -7.73 14.21 -3.75
C CYS A 160 -9.25 13.99 -3.86
N GLU A 161 -9.82 14.32 -5.01
CA GLU A 161 -11.26 14.23 -5.25
C GLU A 161 -11.82 12.84 -4.93
N ALA A 162 -12.89 12.80 -4.13
CA ALA A 162 -13.63 11.58 -3.81
C ALA A 162 -14.83 11.39 -4.74
N VAL A 163 -15.31 10.15 -4.83
CA VAL A 163 -16.67 9.89 -5.35
C VAL A 163 -17.70 10.02 -4.23
N GLU A 164 -18.98 10.05 -4.59
CA GLU A 164 -20.11 10.30 -3.67
C GLU A 164 -20.20 9.30 -2.50
N ASP A 165 -19.60 8.11 -2.62
CA ASP A 165 -19.60 7.12 -1.54
C ASP A 165 -18.72 7.49 -0.33
N GLY A 166 -17.82 8.47 -0.48
CA GLY A 166 -16.90 8.93 0.57
C GLY A 166 -15.88 7.89 1.03
N LEU A 167 -15.70 6.80 0.27
CA LEU A 167 -14.75 5.72 0.54
C LEU A 167 -13.68 5.64 -0.55
N HIS A 168 -14.06 5.90 -1.80
CA HIS A 168 -13.16 5.79 -2.93
C HIS A 168 -12.82 7.16 -3.53
N PHE A 169 -11.62 7.26 -4.09
CA PHE A 169 -11.22 8.42 -4.88
C PHE A 169 -11.85 8.37 -6.26
N SER A 170 -12.08 9.54 -6.85
CA SER A 170 -12.39 9.66 -8.27
C SER A 170 -11.16 9.28 -9.12
N ALA A 171 -11.33 9.20 -10.44
CA ALA A 171 -10.20 9.04 -11.33
C ALA A 171 -9.16 10.16 -11.15
N GLU A 172 -9.58 11.42 -10.98
CA GLU A 172 -8.66 12.54 -10.73
C GLU A 172 -8.01 12.45 -9.35
N GLY A 173 -8.77 12.05 -8.32
CA GLY A 173 -8.22 11.78 -6.99
C GLY A 173 -7.11 10.73 -7.02
N TYR A 174 -7.34 9.59 -7.67
CA TYR A 174 -6.31 8.55 -7.83
C TYR A 174 -5.09 9.02 -8.63
N ARG A 175 -5.29 9.84 -9.67
CA ARG A 175 -4.17 10.44 -10.43
C ARG A 175 -3.31 11.36 -9.56
N LYS A 176 -3.96 12.20 -8.74
CA LYS A 176 -3.28 13.13 -7.83
C LYS A 176 -2.53 12.36 -6.74
N LEU A 177 -3.18 11.39 -6.13
CA LEU A 177 -2.55 10.54 -5.11
C LEU A 177 -1.35 9.78 -5.68
N GLY A 178 -1.49 9.14 -6.86
CA GLY A 178 -0.40 8.46 -7.54
C GLY A 178 0.81 9.36 -7.84
N ARG A 179 0.57 10.61 -8.27
CA ARG A 179 1.66 11.60 -8.43
C ARG A 179 2.38 11.90 -7.11
N ARG A 180 1.65 12.03 -6.00
CA ARG A 180 2.25 12.28 -4.67
C ARG A 180 3.12 11.11 -4.19
N TYR A 181 2.65 9.88 -4.38
CA TYR A 181 3.49 8.70 -4.16
C TYR A 181 4.79 8.78 -4.97
N ALA A 182 4.71 9.14 -6.24
CA ALA A 182 5.90 9.21 -7.10
C ALA A 182 6.85 10.34 -6.67
N TYR A 183 6.34 11.51 -6.33
CA TYR A 183 7.16 12.62 -5.85
C TYR A 183 7.88 12.27 -4.55
N GLN A 184 7.19 11.64 -3.60
CA GLN A 184 7.85 11.17 -2.38
C GLN A 184 8.94 10.14 -2.71
N MET A 185 8.64 9.19 -3.58
CA MET A 185 9.63 8.19 -3.99
C MET A 185 10.85 8.81 -4.69
N LEU A 186 10.66 9.83 -5.55
CA LEU A 186 11.77 10.54 -6.20
C LEU A 186 12.70 11.24 -5.21
N LEU A 187 12.17 11.77 -4.10
CA LEU A 187 12.98 12.35 -3.03
C LEU A 187 13.81 11.30 -2.26
N LEU A 188 13.49 10.02 -2.40
CA LEU A 188 14.14 8.90 -1.71
C LEU A 188 15.04 8.08 -2.64
N LEU A 189 15.02 8.36 -3.95
CA LEU A 189 15.74 7.61 -4.98
C LEU A 189 17.13 8.21 -5.30
N ASP A 190 17.73 8.93 -4.34
CA ASP A 190 19.08 9.49 -4.45
C ASP A 190 20.13 8.47 -4.96
#